data_AF-A0A931FCY4-F1
#
_entry.id   AF-A0A931FCY4-F1
#
_cell.length_a   1.000
_cell.length_b   1.000
_cell.length_c   1.000
_cell.angle_alpha   90.00
_cell.angle_beta   90.00
_cell.angle_gamma   90.00
#
_symmetry.space_group_name_H-M   'P 1'
#
loop_
_entity.id
_entity.type
_entity.pdbx_description
1 polymer ?
#
loop_
_entity_poly.entity_id
_entity_poly.type
_entity_poly.pdbx_seq_one_letter_code
_entity_poly.pdbx_strand_id
1 'polypeptide(L)'
;MKRLMKKKSILALLGVGMAVGSCFMLNKEVEASIERTKVDEFANVLDISASPTERTNGVYDTNYYNNFSDLGAWHGYYQPEKSKKELLGGFAGPLIIAEEYPVNLSASLNKLTVKNKKSGEQYDLSQSNRIDLSYYPGRLEQTYELDDIIIHLSLIFVSDRTALIQTNITNSGKEALIISKLDRLDI
;
A
#
# COMPACT_ATOMS: atom_id res chain seq x y z
N MET A 1 -83.04 -2.41 -36.32
CA MET A 1 -83.75 -1.11 -36.31
C MET A 1 -82.77 -0.02 -35.95
N LYS A 2 -82.56 0.94 -36.86
CA LYS A 2 -81.90 2.23 -36.57
C LYS A 2 -82.74 2.95 -35.51
N ARG A 3 -82.12 3.52 -34.47
CA ARG A 3 -82.78 4.59 -33.70
C ARG A 3 -81.86 5.78 -33.54
N LEU A 4 -82.38 6.86 -34.10
CA LEU A 4 -81.90 8.23 -34.16
C LEU A 4 -81.75 8.86 -32.76
N MET A 5 -80.73 9.71 -32.68
CA MET A 5 -80.73 11.07 -32.09
C MET A 5 -80.93 11.24 -30.58
N LYS A 6 -79.97 11.95 -29.97
CA LYS A 6 -80.16 13.38 -29.66
C LYS A 6 -78.82 14.12 -29.56
N LYS A 7 -78.70 15.15 -30.39
CA LYS A 7 -77.71 16.24 -30.29
C LYS A 7 -78.20 17.28 -29.28
N LYS A 8 -77.24 18.11 -28.84
CA LYS A 8 -77.29 19.34 -28.01
C LYS A 8 -76.91 19.01 -26.55
N SER A 9 -75.90 19.64 -25.96
CA SER A 9 -75.62 21.08 -26.00
C SER A 9 -74.13 21.43 -25.97
N ILE A 10 -73.85 22.55 -26.64
CA ILE A 10 -72.59 23.30 -26.70
C ILE A 10 -72.40 24.07 -25.39
N LEU A 11 -71.17 24.10 -24.86
CA LEU A 11 -70.49 25.27 -24.26
C LEU A 11 -69.00 24.91 -24.14
N ALA A 12 -68.18 25.26 -25.14
CA ALA A 12 -67.27 26.42 -25.15
C ALA A 12 -66.20 26.36 -24.03
N LEU A 13 -65.02 25.80 -24.31
CA LEU A 13 -63.79 26.50 -24.74
C LEU A 13 -63.14 27.33 -23.64
N LEU A 14 -61.97 26.86 -23.16
CA LEU A 14 -60.75 27.62 -22.80
C LEU A 14 -59.73 26.59 -22.32
N GLY A 15 -58.72 26.25 -23.14
CA GLY A 15 -57.32 26.64 -22.86
C GLY A 15 -56.80 25.90 -21.63
N VAL A 16 -55.89 24.93 -21.75
CA VAL A 16 -54.44 25.19 -21.85
C VAL A 16 -53.78 23.99 -22.51
N GLY A 17 -53.13 24.23 -23.64
CA GLY A 17 -52.04 23.38 -24.10
C GLY A 17 -50.79 23.70 -23.30
N MET A 18 -50.14 22.67 -22.77
CA MET A 18 -48.73 22.56 -22.33
C MET A 18 -48.71 21.60 -21.15
N ALA A 19 -48.21 20.36 -21.36
CA ALA A 19 -47.45 19.57 -20.38
C ALA A 19 -47.46 18.08 -20.73
N VAL A 20 -47.01 17.68 -21.93
CA VAL A 20 -46.60 16.28 -22.13
C VAL A 20 -45.41 16.23 -23.10
N GLY A 21 -44.24 16.66 -22.61
CA GLY A 21 -43.01 16.66 -23.41
C GLY A 21 -41.72 16.90 -22.63
N SER A 22 -41.81 17.34 -21.37
CA SER A 22 -40.64 17.86 -20.63
C SER A 22 -39.93 16.86 -19.72
N CYS A 23 -40.37 15.59 -19.63
CA CYS A 23 -39.74 14.61 -18.72
C CYS A 23 -38.80 13.60 -19.40
N PHE A 24 -38.60 13.66 -20.71
CA PHE A 24 -37.73 12.69 -21.41
C PHE A 24 -36.32 13.20 -21.76
N MET A 25 -35.94 14.42 -21.33
CA MET A 25 -34.62 15.01 -21.65
C MET A 25 -33.89 15.56 -20.42
N LEU A 26 -34.00 14.90 -19.27
CA LEU A 26 -33.18 15.26 -18.11
C LEU A 26 -32.72 14.06 -17.26
N ASN A 27 -32.33 12.96 -17.89
CA ASN A 27 -31.45 11.98 -17.24
C ASN A 27 -30.06 12.13 -17.84
N LYS A 28 -29.39 13.24 -17.50
CA LYS A 28 -27.94 13.29 -17.56
C LYS A 28 -27.48 12.78 -16.21
N GLU A 29 -27.10 11.50 -16.14
CA GLU A 29 -26.33 11.02 -15.00
C GLU A 29 -25.09 11.90 -14.90
N VAL A 30 -25.09 12.79 -13.90
CA VAL A 30 -23.87 13.46 -13.48
C VAL A 30 -23.09 12.38 -12.72
N GLU A 31 -22.32 11.58 -13.45
CA GLU A 31 -21.19 10.88 -12.87
C GLU A 31 -20.23 11.96 -12.36
N ALA A 32 -20.39 12.35 -11.10
CA ALA A 32 -19.34 13.04 -10.39
C ALA A 32 -18.16 12.08 -10.40
N SER A 33 -17.12 12.38 -11.17
CA SER A 33 -15.85 11.71 -11.06
C SER A 33 -15.38 11.95 -9.63
N ILE A 34 -15.51 10.95 -8.76
CA ILE A 34 -14.87 10.98 -7.46
C ILE A 34 -13.37 11.01 -7.78
N GLU A 35 -12.77 12.18 -7.65
CA GLU A 35 -11.32 12.31 -7.69
C GLU A 35 -10.81 11.50 -6.51
N ARG A 36 -10.43 10.24 -6.77
CA ARG A 36 -9.86 9.40 -5.73
C ARG A 36 -8.55 10.05 -5.33
N THR A 37 -8.41 10.35 -4.05
CA THR A 37 -7.16 10.87 -3.52
C THR A 37 -6.03 9.92 -3.87
N LYS A 38 -4.90 10.47 -4.31
CA LYS A 38 -3.73 9.66 -4.66
C LYS A 38 -3.14 9.12 -3.37
N VAL A 39 -3.06 7.80 -3.24
CA VAL A 39 -2.52 7.10 -2.07
C VAL A 39 -1.13 7.64 -1.67
N ASP A 40 -0.35 8.07 -2.66
CA ASP A 40 1.01 8.59 -2.51
C ASP A 40 1.08 9.95 -1.79
N GLU A 41 -0.05 10.62 -1.61
CA GLU A 41 -0.15 11.86 -0.82
C GLU A 41 -0.19 11.58 0.69
N PHE A 42 -0.32 10.31 1.09
CA PHE A 42 -0.46 9.86 2.49
C PHE A 42 0.73 9.04 2.97
N ALA A 43 1.95 9.53 2.69
CA ALA A 43 3.16 8.90 3.21
C ALA A 43 3.21 9.00 4.74
N ASN A 44 3.56 7.90 5.41
CA ASN A 44 3.90 7.84 6.84
C ASN A 44 2.83 8.42 7.78
N VAL A 45 1.54 8.25 7.43
CA VAL A 45 0.41 8.63 8.30
C VAL A 45 0.49 7.94 9.67
N LEU A 46 1.04 6.72 9.70
CA LEU A 46 1.40 5.99 10.91
C LEU A 46 2.92 5.77 10.92
N ASP A 47 3.51 5.90 12.09
CA ASP A 47 4.87 5.42 12.32
C ASP A 47 4.83 3.89 12.48
N ILE A 48 5.37 3.20 11.49
CA ILE A 48 5.52 1.74 11.44
C ILE A 48 6.99 1.31 11.49
N SER A 49 7.89 2.22 11.88
CA SER A 49 9.30 1.92 12.02
C SER A 49 9.55 1.11 13.30
N ALA A 50 10.41 0.09 13.22
CA ALA A 50 10.68 -0.77 14.36
C ALA A 50 12.07 -1.40 14.32
N SER A 51 12.58 -1.68 15.52
CA SER A 51 13.65 -2.63 15.79
C SER A 51 13.05 -3.73 16.68
N PRO A 52 12.33 -4.70 16.08
CA PRO A 52 11.58 -5.68 16.86
C PRO A 52 12.51 -6.49 17.78
N THR A 53 11.98 -6.85 18.95
CA THR A 53 12.62 -7.74 19.93
C THR A 53 11.66 -8.88 20.27
N GLU A 54 12.07 -9.82 21.13
CA GLU A 54 11.18 -10.89 21.60
C GLU A 54 9.94 -10.33 22.30
N ARG A 55 10.07 -9.16 22.94
CA ARG A 55 8.97 -8.45 23.57
C ARG A 55 8.12 -7.76 22.50
N THR A 56 6.88 -8.20 22.36
CA THR A 56 5.89 -7.60 21.44
C THR A 56 5.05 -6.50 22.08
N ASN A 57 4.80 -6.56 23.38
CA ASN A 57 3.89 -5.63 24.06
C ASN A 57 4.59 -4.47 24.79
N GLY A 58 3.99 -3.28 24.74
CA GLY A 58 4.37 -2.05 25.43
C GLY A 58 3.83 -1.95 26.86
N VAL A 59 3.60 -0.72 27.32
CA VAL A 59 3.23 -0.41 28.71
C VAL A 59 1.76 -0.77 29.03
N TYR A 60 0.89 -0.76 28.02
CA TYR A 60 -0.54 -1.02 28.17
C TYR A 60 -0.97 -2.40 27.64
N ASP A 61 -0.04 -3.37 27.59
CA ASP A 61 -0.24 -4.69 26.96
C ASP A 61 -0.69 -4.66 25.49
N THR A 62 -0.54 -3.52 24.83
CA THR A 62 -0.70 -3.35 23.37
C THR A 62 0.64 -3.55 22.66
N ASN A 63 0.63 -3.81 21.35
CA ASN A 63 1.87 -3.87 20.56
C ASN A 63 2.76 -2.63 20.79
N TYR A 64 4.06 -2.86 20.96
CA TYR A 64 5.05 -1.79 21.14
C TYR A 64 5.19 -0.95 19.86
N TYR A 65 5.13 -1.60 18.69
CA TYR A 65 5.25 -0.98 17.37
C TYR A 65 3.99 -1.24 16.54
N ASN A 66 3.63 -0.31 15.67
CA ASN A 66 2.59 -0.53 14.66
C ASN A 66 3.17 -1.35 13.51
N ASN A 67 2.51 -2.44 13.12
CA ASN A 67 2.88 -3.24 11.96
C ASN A 67 1.95 -2.94 10.77
N PHE A 68 2.48 -3.08 9.57
CA PHE A 68 1.69 -3.12 8.35
C PHE A 68 1.25 -4.56 8.06
N SER A 69 -0.07 -4.76 7.98
CA SER A 69 -0.72 -5.98 7.48
C SER A 69 -1.89 -5.55 6.60
N ASP A 70 -2.18 -6.32 5.55
CA ASP A 70 -3.26 -6.05 4.61
C ASP A 70 -3.89 -7.37 4.15
N LEU A 71 -5.04 -7.28 3.46
CA LEU A 71 -5.82 -8.41 2.93
C LEU A 71 -6.24 -9.45 3.99
N GLY A 72 -6.29 -9.07 5.26
CA GLY A 72 -6.64 -9.98 6.36
C GLY A 72 -5.53 -10.97 6.70
N ALA A 73 -4.27 -10.65 6.38
CA ALA A 73 -3.15 -11.53 6.63
C ALA A 73 -2.82 -11.69 8.12
N TRP A 74 -2.42 -12.92 8.48
CA TRP A 74 -2.04 -13.33 9.84
C TRP A 74 -0.59 -12.99 10.19
N HIS A 75 0.03 -12.11 9.42
CA HIS A 75 1.39 -11.63 9.63
C HIS A 75 1.51 -10.18 9.16
N GLY A 76 2.49 -9.47 9.68
CA GLY A 76 2.77 -8.09 9.31
C GLY A 76 4.26 -7.76 9.35
N TYR A 77 4.59 -6.64 8.74
CA TYR A 77 5.95 -6.15 8.59
C TYR A 77 6.07 -4.72 9.11
N TYR A 78 7.30 -4.35 9.45
CA TYR A 78 7.67 -3.01 9.85
C TYR A 78 8.59 -2.39 8.80
N GLN A 79 8.70 -1.06 8.82
CA GLN A 79 9.89 -0.43 8.28
C GLN A 79 11.05 -0.62 9.27
N PRO A 80 12.30 -0.82 8.80
CA PRO A 80 13.43 -0.93 9.68
C PRO A 80 13.65 0.42 10.38
N GLU A 81 13.96 0.39 11.67
CA GLU A 81 14.43 1.59 12.37
C GLU A 81 15.68 2.11 11.66
N LYS A 82 15.62 3.35 11.15
CA LYS A 82 16.68 3.93 10.29
C LYS A 82 18.06 3.95 10.97
N SER A 83 18.12 4.02 12.30
CA SER A 83 19.35 4.02 13.08
C SER A 83 20.03 2.64 13.15
N LYS A 84 19.30 1.56 12.85
CA LYS A 84 19.73 0.16 12.96
C LYS A 84 20.22 -0.36 11.63
N LYS A 85 21.52 -0.15 11.37
CA LYS A 85 22.15 -0.49 10.08
C LYS A 85 21.95 -1.96 9.67
N GLU A 86 21.86 -2.86 10.65
CA GLU A 86 21.68 -4.29 10.45
C GLU A 86 20.30 -4.65 9.89
N LEU A 87 19.29 -3.79 10.05
CA LEU A 87 17.93 -3.99 9.52
C LEU A 87 17.75 -3.41 8.12
N LEU A 88 18.62 -2.49 7.68
CA LEU A 88 18.51 -1.86 6.36
C LEU A 88 18.67 -2.90 5.23
N GLY A 89 17.92 -2.71 4.15
CA GLY A 89 17.85 -3.65 3.04
C GLY A 89 16.87 -4.81 3.26
N GLY A 90 16.15 -4.81 4.38
CA GLY A 90 15.06 -5.73 4.67
C GLY A 90 13.86 -5.00 5.26
N PHE A 91 12.69 -5.62 5.21
CA PHE A 91 11.56 -5.21 6.04
C PHE A 91 11.73 -5.85 7.42
N ALA A 92 11.54 -5.07 8.48
CA ALA A 92 11.70 -5.59 9.83
C ALA A 92 10.52 -6.50 10.20
N GLY A 93 10.76 -7.47 11.09
CA GLY A 93 9.83 -8.54 11.42
C GLY A 93 10.09 -9.84 10.63
N PRO A 94 9.06 -10.67 10.35
CA PRO A 94 7.64 -10.38 10.52
C PRO A 94 7.14 -10.55 11.96
N LEU A 95 6.08 -9.83 12.26
CA LEU A 95 5.16 -10.13 13.36
C LEU A 95 4.18 -11.18 12.86
N ILE A 96 4.01 -12.28 13.59
CA ILE A 96 3.02 -13.32 13.32
C ILE A 96 1.90 -13.22 14.35
N ILE A 97 0.66 -13.37 13.91
CA ILE A 97 -0.51 -13.53 14.79
C ILE A 97 -0.65 -15.03 15.05
N ALA A 98 -0.11 -15.49 16.17
CA ALA A 98 -0.16 -16.89 16.60
C ALA A 98 -1.51 -17.17 17.27
N GLU A 99 -2.55 -17.27 16.43
CA GLU A 99 -3.97 -17.43 16.81
C GLU A 99 -4.53 -16.23 17.58
N GLU A 100 -4.10 -16.03 18.83
CA GLU A 100 -4.60 -14.99 19.73
C GLU A 100 -3.57 -13.89 20.00
N TYR A 101 -2.27 -14.20 19.83
CA TYR A 101 -1.20 -13.32 20.29
C TYR A 101 -0.17 -12.96 19.21
N PRO A 102 0.34 -11.73 19.20
CA PRO A 102 1.39 -11.30 18.30
C PRO A 102 2.76 -11.76 18.80
N VAL A 103 3.58 -12.34 17.90
CA VAL A 103 4.95 -12.78 18.17
C VAL A 103 5.87 -12.31 17.05
N ASN A 104 6.99 -11.66 17.39
CA ASN A 104 8.01 -11.38 16.39
C ASN A 104 8.80 -12.64 16.08
N LEU A 105 8.79 -13.09 14.83
CA LEU A 105 9.49 -14.30 14.41
C LEU A 105 11.00 -14.07 14.22
N SER A 106 11.36 -12.88 13.75
CA SER A 106 12.73 -12.50 13.41
C SER A 106 12.86 -10.99 13.34
N ALA A 107 14.11 -10.51 13.32
CA ALA A 107 14.39 -9.10 13.19
C ALA A 107 14.15 -8.64 11.75
N SER A 108 14.51 -9.49 10.78
CA SER A 108 14.17 -9.36 9.37
C SER A 108 14.24 -10.73 8.69
N LEU A 109 13.40 -10.97 7.68
CA LEU A 109 13.54 -12.10 6.75
C LEU A 109 13.94 -11.60 5.38
N ASN A 110 14.65 -12.44 4.62
CA ASN A 110 14.99 -12.17 3.22
C ASN A 110 15.74 -10.84 3.00
N LYS A 111 16.58 -10.42 3.96
CA LYS A 111 17.30 -9.15 3.91
C LYS A 111 18.29 -9.13 2.74
N LEU A 112 18.19 -8.11 1.89
CA LEU A 112 19.06 -7.93 0.74
C LEU A 112 20.51 -7.70 1.17
N THR A 113 21.43 -8.34 0.45
CA THR A 113 22.87 -8.06 0.53
C THR A 113 23.41 -7.91 -0.89
N VAL A 114 24.11 -6.80 -1.13
CA VAL A 114 24.72 -6.48 -2.42
C VAL A 114 26.23 -6.34 -2.23
N LYS A 115 27.02 -6.99 -3.08
CA LYS A 115 28.48 -6.88 -3.08
C LYS A 115 28.98 -6.47 -4.46
N ASN A 116 30.04 -5.67 -4.49
CA ASN A 116 30.81 -5.44 -5.71
C ASN A 116 31.57 -6.74 -6.07
N LYS A 117 31.38 -7.27 -7.27
CA LYS A 117 31.96 -8.56 -7.68
C LYS A 117 33.48 -8.53 -7.75
N LYS A 118 34.08 -7.37 -8.07
CA LYS A 118 35.52 -7.23 -8.26
C LYS A 118 36.26 -7.01 -6.95
N SER A 119 35.80 -6.09 -6.11
CA SER A 119 36.43 -5.84 -4.80
C SER A 119 36.03 -6.86 -3.75
N GLY A 120 34.86 -7.51 -3.90
CA GLY A 120 34.28 -8.38 -2.89
C GLY A 120 33.63 -7.63 -1.72
N GLU A 121 33.67 -6.30 -1.75
CA GLU A 121 33.14 -5.42 -0.71
C GLU A 121 31.61 -5.40 -0.74
N GLN A 122 31.00 -5.44 0.44
CA GLN A 122 29.57 -5.31 0.62
C GLN A 122 29.19 -3.84 0.74
N TYR A 123 28.16 -3.43 0.02
CA TYR A 123 27.60 -2.10 0.16
C TYR A 123 26.97 -1.93 1.56
N ASP A 124 27.40 -0.91 2.30
CA ASP A 124 26.78 -0.50 3.56
C ASP A 124 25.65 0.49 3.26
N LEU A 125 24.40 0.01 3.33
CA LEU A 125 23.22 0.82 3.03
C LEU A 125 23.03 1.99 4.01
N SER A 126 23.64 1.95 5.19
CA SER A 126 23.61 3.09 6.13
C SER A 126 24.43 4.28 5.63
N GLN A 127 25.35 4.07 4.69
CA GLN A 127 26.17 5.10 4.06
C GLN A 127 25.53 5.67 2.78
N SER A 128 24.26 5.37 2.53
CA SER A 128 23.55 5.92 1.36
C SER A 128 23.46 7.44 1.46
N ASN A 129 23.70 8.11 0.34
CA ASN A 129 23.50 9.55 0.17
C ASN A 129 22.05 9.96 0.47
N ARG A 130 21.10 9.07 0.16
CA ARG A 130 19.69 9.18 0.55
C ARG A 130 19.14 7.84 1.01
N ILE A 131 18.40 7.88 2.13
CA ILE A 131 17.59 6.76 2.63
C ILE A 131 16.17 7.27 2.83
N ASP A 132 15.24 6.70 2.07
CA ASP A 132 13.80 6.95 2.15
C ASP A 132 13.09 5.66 2.56
N LEU A 133 12.39 5.68 3.69
CA LEU A 133 11.62 4.55 4.22
C LEU A 133 10.20 5.05 4.39
N SER A 134 9.32 4.62 3.49
CA SER A 134 7.98 5.18 3.39
C SER A 134 6.92 4.11 3.53
N TYR A 135 5.91 4.40 4.34
CA TYR A 135 4.65 3.69 4.42
C TYR A 135 3.61 4.45 3.61
N TYR A 136 2.87 3.74 2.77
CA TYR A 136 1.67 4.26 2.13
C TYR A 136 0.51 3.31 2.43
N PRO A 137 -0.75 3.79 2.46
CA PRO A 137 -1.90 2.89 2.54
C PRO A 137 -1.80 1.76 1.50
N GLY A 138 -1.60 0.53 1.97
CA GLY A 138 -1.47 -0.67 1.15
C GLY A 138 -0.05 -1.09 0.72
N ARG A 139 1.02 -0.37 1.09
CA ARG A 139 2.40 -0.80 0.76
C ARG A 139 3.50 -0.17 1.62
N LEU A 140 4.64 -0.87 1.67
CA LEU A 140 5.90 -0.33 2.18
C LEU A 140 6.88 -0.11 1.03
N GLU A 141 7.67 0.95 1.12
CA GLU A 141 8.73 1.26 0.16
C GLU A 141 10.02 1.64 0.87
N GLN A 142 11.16 1.20 0.34
CA GLN A 142 12.48 1.61 0.78
C GLN A 142 13.31 2.00 -0.43
N THR A 143 13.99 3.14 -0.35
CA THR A 143 14.96 3.59 -1.35
C THR A 143 16.29 3.86 -0.68
N TYR A 144 17.35 3.29 -1.26
CA TYR A 144 18.74 3.51 -0.89
C TYR A 144 19.50 4.00 -2.12
N GLU A 145 20.00 5.23 -2.09
CA GLU A 145 20.81 5.81 -3.15
C GLU A 145 22.27 5.90 -2.68
N LEU A 146 23.15 5.10 -3.28
CA LEU A 146 24.60 5.15 -3.10
C LEU A 146 25.25 5.73 -4.37
N ASP A 147 26.57 5.85 -4.39
CA ASP A 147 27.29 6.52 -5.48
C ASP A 147 27.11 5.84 -6.85
N ASP A 148 27.09 4.51 -6.89
CA ASP A 148 27.07 3.71 -8.11
C ASP A 148 25.92 2.70 -8.17
N ILE A 149 25.05 2.67 -7.15
CA ILE A 149 23.86 1.82 -7.11
C ILE A 149 22.66 2.54 -6.50
N ILE A 150 21.47 2.22 -7.03
CA ILE A 150 20.18 2.60 -6.44
C ILE A 150 19.36 1.35 -6.20
N ILE A 151 18.86 1.19 -4.98
CA ILE A 151 18.04 0.04 -4.58
C ILE A 151 16.65 0.55 -4.18
N HIS A 152 15.62 -0.02 -4.80
CA HIS A 152 14.23 0.15 -4.41
C HIS A 152 13.63 -1.18 -3.98
N LEU A 153 13.10 -1.23 -2.77
CA LEU A 153 12.34 -2.37 -2.24
C LEU A 153 10.89 -1.94 -2.05
N SER A 154 9.96 -2.81 -2.44
CA SER A 154 8.54 -2.61 -2.14
C SER A 154 7.94 -3.88 -1.58
N LEU A 155 7.04 -3.74 -0.60
CA LEU A 155 6.27 -4.83 -0.01
C LEU A 155 4.78 -4.52 -0.12
N ILE A 156 4.04 -5.47 -0.68
CA ILE A 156 2.57 -5.49 -0.71
C ILE A 156 2.06 -6.85 -0.23
N PHE A 157 0.80 -6.92 0.21
CA PHE A 157 0.12 -8.20 0.35
C PHE A 157 -0.57 -8.56 -0.96
N VAL A 158 -0.47 -9.84 -1.33
CA VAL A 158 -1.13 -10.40 -2.54
C VAL A 158 -2.19 -11.42 -2.20
N SER A 159 -2.28 -11.84 -0.94
CA SER A 159 -3.35 -12.66 -0.37
C SER A 159 -3.41 -12.49 1.14
N ASP A 160 -4.38 -13.14 1.77
CA ASP A 160 -4.50 -13.26 3.23
C ASP A 160 -3.42 -14.15 3.87
N ARG A 161 -2.47 -14.70 3.09
CA ARG A 161 -1.37 -15.55 3.58
C ARG A 161 -0.03 -15.25 2.93
N THR A 162 0.07 -14.23 2.07
CA THR A 162 1.30 -13.99 1.31
C THR A 162 1.55 -12.49 1.09
N ALA A 163 2.74 -12.06 1.52
CA ALA A 163 3.33 -10.80 1.08
C ALA A 163 4.30 -11.02 -0.09
N LEU A 164 4.33 -10.07 -1.02
CA LEU A 164 5.26 -10.02 -2.14
C LEU A 164 6.27 -8.89 -1.89
N ILE A 165 7.55 -9.22 -2.00
CA ILE A 165 8.65 -8.24 -1.99
C ILE A 165 9.20 -8.10 -3.40
N GLN A 166 9.12 -6.89 -3.95
CA GLN A 166 9.82 -6.52 -5.18
C GLN A 166 11.16 -5.85 -4.81
N THR A 167 12.23 -6.23 -5.50
CA THR A 167 13.56 -5.61 -5.36
C THR A 167 14.04 -5.17 -6.74
N ASN A 168 14.12 -3.85 -6.94
CA ASN A 168 14.68 -3.25 -8.14
C ASN A 168 16.06 -2.68 -7.81
N ILE A 169 17.08 -3.05 -8.57
CA ILE A 169 18.46 -2.59 -8.38
C ILE A 169 18.93 -1.98 -9.70
N THR A 170 19.32 -0.71 -9.64
CA THR A 170 19.96 -0.01 -10.76
C THR A 170 21.45 0.07 -10.47
N ASN A 171 22.28 -0.50 -11.33
CA ASN A 171 23.73 -0.42 -11.25
C ASN A 171 24.23 0.61 -12.29
N SER A 172 24.70 1.78 -11.82
CA SER A 172 25.35 2.79 -12.65
C SER A 172 26.88 2.64 -12.65
N GLY A 173 27.43 1.76 -11.81
CA GLY A 173 28.83 1.40 -11.76
C GLY A 173 29.28 0.54 -12.94
N LYS A 174 30.61 0.38 -13.06
CA LYS A 174 31.24 -0.43 -14.12
C LYS A 174 31.36 -1.91 -13.77
N GLU A 175 31.35 -2.21 -12.48
CA GLU A 175 31.61 -3.55 -11.96
C GLU A 175 30.28 -4.29 -11.75
N ALA A 176 30.29 -5.60 -11.98
CA ALA A 176 29.11 -6.44 -11.74
C ALA A 176 28.80 -6.55 -10.24
N LEU A 177 27.54 -6.84 -9.92
CA LEU A 177 27.07 -7.04 -8.55
C LEU A 177 26.87 -8.53 -8.24
N ILE A 178 27.11 -8.90 -6.99
CA ILE A 178 26.65 -10.18 -6.41
C ILE A 178 25.48 -9.84 -5.49
N ILE A 179 24.31 -10.42 -5.79
CA ILE A 179 23.08 -10.23 -5.02
C ILE A 179 22.82 -11.51 -4.23
N SER A 180 22.54 -11.35 -2.95
CA SER A 180 22.14 -12.44 -2.07
C SER A 180 21.06 -11.97 -1.10
N LYS A 181 20.32 -12.91 -0.52
CA LYS A 181 19.37 -12.65 0.56
C LYS A 181 19.83 -13.43 1.78
N LEU A 182 19.84 -12.77 2.93
CA LEU A 182 19.96 -13.42 4.21
C LEU A 182 18.57 -13.94 4.59
N ASP A 183 18.43 -15.25 4.71
CA ASP A 183 17.14 -15.91 4.97
C ASP A 183 16.47 -15.36 6.24
N ARG A 184 17.26 -15.25 7.32
CA ARG A 184 16.80 -14.78 8.62
C ARG A 184 17.88 -13.98 9.34
N LEU A 185 17.47 -12.86 9.92
CA LEU A 185 18.20 -12.16 10.96
C LEU A 185 17.47 -12.39 12.27
N ASP A 186 18.15 -13.00 13.25
CA ASP A 186 17.55 -13.31 14.54
C ASP A 186 17.31 -12.05 15.39
N ILE A 187 16.35 -12.17 16.28
CA ILE A 187 15.99 -11.18 17.31
C ILE A 187 16.89 -11.35 18.52
#